data_AF-A0A3S5AH16-F1
#
_entry.id   AF-A0A3S5AH16-F1
#
_cell.length_a   1.000
_cell.length_b   1.000
_cell.length_c   1.000
_cell.angle_alpha   90.00
_cell.angle_beta   90.00
_cell.angle_gamma   90.00
#
_symmetry.space_group_name_H-M   'P 1'
#
loop_
_entity.id
_entity.type
_entity.pdbx_description
1 polymer ?
#
loop_
_entity_poly.entity_id
_entity_poly.type
_entity_poly.pdbx_seq_one_letter_code
_entity_poly.pdbx_strand_id
1 'polypeptide(L)'
;MSTVEKILRNGPASSRELTAVLGISQPTLSRRIRDLARSVLVIDKGRSTRYALRREVAGESYFPLYQIDKLGKAHLFATLYSLYPADSCAVFDEQSGEWQLYDGLPWYLNDLRPVGFLGRAWGKAVARQLKLPEDVLQWNEEQRLVALCHYGEDMSGDLLPGAESYQRWLTRAAEIPVPMAGKAKYYATLSARALAGN
;
A
#
# COMPACT_ATOMS: atom_id res chain seq x y z
N MET A 1 -22.18 7.97 12.57
CA MET A 1 -20.92 7.63 13.27
C MET A 1 -21.19 7.36 14.73
N SER A 2 -20.97 6.11 15.14
CA SER A 2 -21.05 5.63 16.51
C SER A 2 -19.98 6.28 17.41
N THR A 3 -20.16 6.20 18.73
CA THR A 3 -19.16 6.70 19.70
C THR A 3 -17.83 5.95 19.63
N VAL A 4 -17.83 4.68 19.17
CA VAL A 4 -16.61 3.88 18.99
C VAL A 4 -15.77 4.43 17.84
N GLU A 5 -16.38 4.64 16.66
CA GLU A 5 -15.69 5.19 15.48
C GLU A 5 -15.09 6.57 15.77
N LYS A 6 -15.77 7.41 16.57
CA LYS A 6 -15.26 8.73 16.97
C LYS A 6 -13.95 8.64 17.75
N ILE A 7 -13.81 7.65 18.64
CA ILE A 7 -12.57 7.44 19.40
C ILE A 7 -11.49 6.88 18.47
N LEU A 8 -11.85 5.86 17.66
CA LEU A 8 -10.91 5.19 16.76
C LEU A 8 -10.43 6.05 15.59
N ARG A 9 -11.11 7.16 15.29
CA ARG A 9 -10.61 8.19 14.37
C ARG A 9 -9.30 8.83 14.81
N ASN A 10 -9.00 8.79 16.11
CA ASN A 10 -7.76 9.33 16.66
C ASN A 10 -6.66 8.27 16.79
N GLY A 11 -6.93 7.02 16.38
CA GLY A 11 -5.95 5.94 16.34
C GLY A 11 -6.42 4.61 16.96
N PRO A 12 -5.61 3.55 16.84
CA PRO A 12 -5.92 2.24 17.38
C PRO A 12 -6.03 2.24 18.92
N ALA A 13 -7.07 1.60 19.45
CA ALA A 13 -7.33 1.53 20.89
C ALA A 13 -7.63 0.10 21.36
N SER A 14 -7.21 -0.21 22.58
CA SER A 14 -7.52 -1.46 23.26
C SER A 14 -8.97 -1.52 23.74
N SER A 15 -9.44 -2.74 24.04
CA SER A 15 -10.75 -2.92 24.71
C SER A 15 -10.88 -2.08 25.98
N ARG A 16 -9.81 -2.02 26.79
CA ARG A 16 -9.82 -1.32 28.08
C ARG A 16 -10.00 0.19 27.90
N GLU A 17 -9.23 0.79 26.99
CA GLU A 17 -9.34 2.22 26.66
C GLU A 17 -10.74 2.56 26.15
N LEU A 18 -11.28 1.77 25.21
CA LEU A 18 -12.62 1.98 24.69
C LEU A 18 -13.69 1.86 25.78
N THR A 19 -13.65 0.82 26.62
CA THR A 19 -14.63 0.68 27.71
C THR A 19 -14.54 1.80 28.74
N ALA A 20 -13.33 2.26 29.07
CA ALA A 20 -13.10 3.32 30.04
C ALA A 20 -13.63 4.67 29.54
N VAL A 21 -13.31 5.04 28.29
CA VAL A 21 -13.77 6.30 27.69
C VAL A 21 -15.29 6.30 27.44
N LEU A 22 -15.85 5.15 27.04
CA LEU A 22 -17.28 5.04 26.73
C LEU A 22 -18.17 4.77 27.94
N GLY A 23 -17.60 4.40 29.09
CA GLY A 23 -18.36 3.98 30.27
C GLY A 23 -19.22 2.73 30.03
N ILE A 24 -18.80 1.82 29.15
CA ILE A 24 -19.56 0.61 28.80
C ILE A 24 -18.85 -0.67 29.22
N SER A 25 -19.62 -1.74 29.43
CA SER A 25 -19.08 -3.06 29.70
C SER A 25 -18.45 -3.71 28.45
N GLN A 26 -17.51 -4.63 28.66
CA GLN A 26 -16.87 -5.39 27.57
C GLN A 26 -17.87 -6.12 26.66
N PRO A 27 -18.96 -6.76 27.14
CA PRO A 27 -19.92 -7.42 26.26
C PRO A 27 -20.65 -6.44 25.35
N THR A 28 -20.88 -5.21 25.83
CA THR A 28 -21.49 -4.14 25.04
C THR A 28 -20.53 -3.64 23.97
N LEU A 29 -19.25 -3.47 24.30
CA LEU A 29 -18.22 -3.13 23.32
C LEU A 29 -18.11 -4.23 22.24
N SER A 30 -18.06 -5.50 22.63
CA SER A 30 -17.95 -6.63 21.69
C SER A 30 -19.11 -6.66 20.69
N ARG A 31 -20.34 -6.40 21.13
CA ARG A 31 -21.50 -6.27 20.23
C ARG A 31 -21.32 -5.12 19.24
N ARG A 32 -20.95 -3.92 19.74
CA ARG A 32 -20.72 -2.75 18.86
C ARG A 32 -19.63 -2.97 17.83
N ILE A 33 -18.52 -3.61 18.22
CA ILE A 33 -17.43 -3.92 17.29
C ILE A 33 -17.90 -4.91 16.22
N ARG A 34 -18.72 -5.90 16.59
CA ARG A 34 -19.31 -6.85 15.64
C ARG A 34 -20.21 -6.15 14.62
N ASP A 35 -21.03 -5.21 15.06
CA ASP A 35 -21.89 -4.41 14.17
C ASP A 35 -21.05 -3.51 13.23
N LEU A 36 -19.84 -3.15 13.66
CA LEU A 36 -18.88 -2.34 12.90
C LEU A 36 -17.79 -3.16 12.19
N ALA A 37 -17.93 -4.49 12.05
CA ALA A 37 -16.86 -5.36 11.56
C ALA A 37 -16.33 -5.02 10.16
N ARG A 38 -17.12 -4.31 9.34
CA ARG A 38 -16.67 -3.81 8.02
C ARG A 38 -15.74 -2.61 8.12
N SER A 39 -15.97 -1.74 9.11
CA SER A 39 -15.26 -0.48 9.28
C SER A 39 -14.17 -0.56 10.34
N VAL A 40 -14.27 -1.48 11.30
CA VAL A 40 -13.29 -1.65 12.37
C VAL A 40 -12.46 -2.90 12.12
N LEU A 41 -11.15 -2.71 12.05
CA LEU A 41 -10.16 -3.78 12.01
C LEU A 41 -9.82 -4.22 13.43
N VAL A 42 -9.80 -5.54 13.66
CA VAL A 42 -9.28 -6.14 14.88
C VAL A 42 -7.84 -6.58 14.61
N ILE A 43 -6.91 -6.01 15.36
CA ILE A 43 -5.47 -6.21 15.24
C ILE A 43 -5.03 -7.03 16.45
N ASP A 44 -4.19 -8.04 16.22
CA ASP A 44 -3.71 -8.99 17.24
C ASP A 44 -4.80 -9.81 17.94
N LYS A 45 -4.36 -10.62 18.92
CA LYS A 45 -5.21 -11.49 19.74
C LYS A 45 -4.91 -11.32 21.23
N GLY A 46 -5.86 -11.72 22.07
CA GLY A 46 -5.69 -11.75 23.53
C GLY A 46 -5.47 -10.37 24.12
N ARG A 47 -4.43 -10.23 24.96
CA ARG A 47 -4.13 -8.98 25.69
C ARG A 47 -3.62 -7.85 24.79
N SER A 48 -3.06 -8.19 23.63
CA SER A 48 -2.54 -7.22 22.66
C SER A 48 -3.60 -6.72 21.68
N THR A 49 -4.85 -7.23 21.77
CA THR A 49 -5.92 -6.87 20.84
C THR A 49 -6.14 -5.36 20.80
N ARG A 50 -5.98 -4.78 19.61
CA ARG A 50 -6.34 -3.39 19.31
C ARG A 50 -7.44 -3.34 18.27
N TYR A 51 -8.30 -2.34 18.38
CA TYR A 51 -9.29 -2.01 17.39
C TYR A 51 -8.85 -0.75 16.66
N ALA A 52 -8.91 -0.76 15.34
CA ALA A 52 -8.57 0.39 14.51
C ALA A 52 -9.69 0.69 13.52
N LEU A 53 -9.93 1.96 13.22
CA LEU A 53 -10.90 2.33 12.20
C LEU A 53 -10.23 2.28 10.83
N ARG A 54 -10.78 1.49 9.93
CA ARG A 54 -10.36 1.43 8.52
C ARG A 54 -10.69 2.74 7.82
N ARG A 55 -9.85 3.08 6.87
CA ARG A 55 -9.98 4.23 6.01
C ARG A 55 -9.89 3.78 4.57
N GLU A 56 -10.76 4.30 3.73
CA GLU A 56 -10.68 4.06 2.30
C GLU A 56 -9.69 5.04 1.67
N VAL A 57 -8.82 4.51 0.82
CA VAL A 57 -7.86 5.23 -0.02
C VAL A 57 -8.20 4.84 -1.47
N ALA A 58 -8.61 5.81 -2.28
CA ALA A 58 -9.08 5.57 -3.65
C ALA A 58 -10.19 4.50 -3.80
N GLY A 59 -11.03 4.33 -2.77
CA GLY A 59 -12.10 3.32 -2.76
C GLY A 59 -11.67 1.92 -2.28
N GLU A 60 -10.40 1.75 -1.92
CA GLU A 60 -9.86 0.52 -1.34
C GLU A 60 -9.55 0.70 0.15
N SER A 61 -9.87 -0.30 0.96
CA SER A 61 -9.56 -0.30 2.40
C SER A 61 -8.38 -1.20 2.78
N TYR A 62 -7.89 -1.97 1.82
CA TYR A 62 -6.74 -2.84 1.96
C TYR A 62 -6.02 -3.03 0.62
N PHE A 63 -4.73 -3.30 0.67
CA PHE A 63 -3.83 -3.44 -0.47
C PHE A 63 -2.99 -4.71 -0.27
N PRO A 64 -3.14 -5.74 -1.12
CA PRO A 64 -2.28 -6.92 -1.05
C PRO A 64 -0.85 -6.55 -1.45
N LEU A 65 0.13 -7.10 -0.77
CA LEU A 65 1.54 -6.89 -1.04
C LEU A 65 2.18 -8.22 -1.45
N TYR A 66 2.72 -8.24 -2.67
CA TYR A 66 3.38 -9.42 -3.22
C TYR A 66 4.90 -9.21 -3.24
N GLN A 67 5.63 -10.31 -3.13
CA GLN A 67 7.08 -10.35 -3.25
C GLN A 67 7.48 -11.38 -4.31
N ILE A 68 8.47 -11.05 -5.13
CA ILE A 68 9.03 -11.93 -6.14
C ILE A 68 10.19 -12.71 -5.49
N ASP A 69 10.10 -14.04 -5.50
CA ASP A 69 11.15 -14.89 -4.97
C ASP A 69 12.38 -14.96 -5.90
N LYS A 70 13.44 -15.65 -5.44
CA LYS A 70 14.68 -15.85 -6.21
C LYS A 70 14.49 -16.65 -7.50
N LEU A 71 13.35 -17.33 -7.66
CA LEU A 71 12.98 -18.09 -8.85
C LEU A 71 12.09 -17.27 -9.80
N GLY A 72 11.81 -16.01 -9.47
CA GLY A 72 10.95 -15.13 -10.26
C GLY A 72 9.45 -15.37 -10.05
N LYS A 73 9.05 -16.05 -8.96
CA LYS A 73 7.64 -16.29 -8.64
C LYS A 73 7.13 -15.29 -7.61
N ALA A 74 6.07 -14.59 -7.97
CA ALA A 74 5.35 -13.72 -7.05
C ALA A 74 4.53 -14.54 -6.05
N HIS A 75 4.58 -14.15 -4.78
CA HIS A 75 3.75 -14.69 -3.70
C HIS A 75 3.22 -13.55 -2.83
N LEU A 76 2.00 -13.71 -2.34
CA LEU A 76 1.43 -12.77 -1.36
C LEU A 76 2.19 -12.95 -0.04
N PHE A 77 2.82 -11.90 0.47
CA PHE A 77 3.54 -11.96 1.74
C PHE A 77 2.85 -11.15 2.83
N ALA A 78 2.09 -10.12 2.47
CA ALA A 78 1.38 -9.29 3.43
C ALA A 78 0.14 -8.62 2.84
N THR A 79 -0.75 -8.14 3.71
CA THR A 79 -1.89 -7.28 3.35
C THR A 79 -1.83 -5.99 4.18
N LEU A 80 -1.76 -4.83 3.51
CA LEU A 80 -1.78 -3.52 4.13
C LEU A 80 -3.22 -3.01 4.27
N TYR A 81 -3.58 -2.48 5.42
CA TYR A 81 -4.87 -1.86 5.71
C TYR A 81 -4.67 -0.39 6.04
N SER A 82 -5.35 0.50 5.30
CA SER A 82 -5.34 1.93 5.60
C SER A 82 -6.21 2.23 6.80
N LEU A 83 -5.70 3.00 7.76
CA LEU A 83 -6.36 3.30 9.03
C LEU A 83 -6.57 4.79 9.23
N TYR A 84 -7.35 5.14 10.25
CA TYR A 84 -7.33 6.45 10.89
C TYR A 84 -6.36 6.46 12.11
N PRO A 85 -5.72 7.59 12.44
CA PRO A 85 -5.73 8.87 11.71
C PRO A 85 -5.09 8.74 10.31
N ALA A 86 -5.21 9.79 9.48
CA ALA A 86 -4.56 9.81 8.17
C ALA A 86 -3.07 9.44 8.31
N ASP A 87 -2.53 8.81 7.27
CA ASP A 87 -1.16 8.25 7.22
C ASP A 87 -0.90 7.00 8.09
N SER A 88 -1.77 6.64 9.05
CA SER A 88 -1.63 5.37 9.78
C SER A 88 -2.04 4.15 8.93
N CYS A 89 -1.31 3.05 9.08
CA CYS A 89 -1.67 1.77 8.48
C CYS A 89 -1.34 0.57 9.38
N ALA A 90 -1.99 -0.56 9.11
CA ALA A 90 -1.64 -1.85 9.69
C ALA A 90 -1.29 -2.83 8.58
N VAL A 91 -0.20 -3.57 8.74
CA VAL A 91 0.20 -4.63 7.84
C VAL A 91 -0.01 -5.97 8.54
N PHE A 92 -0.72 -6.87 7.89
CA PHE A 92 -0.83 -8.26 8.29
C PHE A 92 0.14 -9.09 7.47
N ASP A 93 1.10 -9.75 8.12
CA ASP A 93 2.00 -10.68 7.47
C ASP A 93 1.28 -12.02 7.26
N GLU A 94 1.15 -12.43 5.99
CA GLU A 94 0.39 -13.63 5.61
C GLU A 94 1.14 -14.93 5.93
N GLN A 95 2.46 -14.86 6.18
CA GLN A 95 3.29 -16.01 6.51
C GLN A 95 3.35 -16.25 8.01
N SER A 96 3.65 -15.21 8.80
CA SER A 96 3.76 -15.29 10.26
C SER A 96 2.43 -15.14 10.98
N GLY A 97 1.44 -14.49 10.34
CA GLY A 97 0.17 -14.13 10.96
C GLY A 97 0.30 -12.98 11.97
N GLU A 98 1.40 -12.23 11.92
CA GLU A 98 1.69 -11.12 12.81
C GLU A 98 1.15 -9.79 12.24
N TRP A 99 0.80 -8.89 13.15
CA TRP A 99 0.40 -7.53 12.82
C TRP A 99 1.52 -6.54 13.10
N GLN A 100 1.69 -5.59 12.20
CA GLN A 100 2.60 -4.47 12.36
C GLN A 100 1.84 -3.17 12.14
N LEU A 101 1.92 -2.26 13.11
CA LEU A 101 1.34 -0.93 13.02
C LEU A 101 2.40 0.07 12.59
N TYR A 102 2.05 0.93 11.65
CA TYR A 102 2.92 1.98 11.14
C TYR A 102 2.24 3.34 11.27
N ASP A 103 3.05 4.32 11.67
CA ASP A 103 2.75 5.74 11.56
C ASP A 103 3.35 6.23 10.24
N GLY A 104 2.56 6.11 9.18
CA GLY A 104 2.99 6.27 7.80
C GLY A 104 2.98 4.96 7.00
N LEU A 105 3.45 5.03 5.76
CA LEU A 105 3.74 3.84 4.96
C LEU A 105 4.91 3.03 5.53
N PRO A 106 4.87 1.69 5.45
CA PRO A 106 6.01 0.85 5.79
C PRO A 106 7.29 1.26 5.07
N TRP A 107 8.43 1.16 5.74
CA TRP A 107 9.72 1.61 5.21
C TRP A 107 10.04 1.02 3.84
N TYR A 108 9.70 -0.25 3.60
CA TYR A 108 9.95 -0.93 2.33
C TYR A 108 9.07 -0.42 1.18
N LEU A 109 7.88 0.15 1.46
CA LEU A 109 7.09 0.85 0.45
C LEU A 109 7.63 2.26 0.20
N ASN A 110 8.16 2.91 1.23
CA ASN A 110 8.82 4.21 1.10
C ASN A 110 10.13 4.13 0.30
N ASP A 111 10.79 2.98 0.25
CA ASP A 111 11.98 2.76 -0.59
C ASP A 111 11.64 2.65 -2.09
N LEU A 112 10.39 2.33 -2.43
CA LEU A 112 9.90 2.31 -3.83
C LEU A 112 9.61 3.70 -4.39
N ARG A 113 9.95 4.78 -3.66
CA ARG A 113 9.65 6.14 -4.10
C ARG A 113 10.30 6.42 -5.46
N PRO A 114 9.54 6.96 -6.43
CA PRO A 114 10.07 7.33 -7.73
C PRO A 114 11.03 8.52 -7.59
N VAL A 115 12.33 8.26 -7.67
CA VAL A 115 13.37 9.29 -7.56
C VAL A 115 14.19 9.43 -8.85
N GLY A 116 14.88 10.56 -8.99
CA GLY A 116 15.74 10.84 -10.14
C GLY A 116 14.98 11.12 -11.44
N PHE A 117 15.67 10.99 -12.57
CA PHE A 117 15.11 11.30 -13.88
C PHE A 117 14.01 10.31 -14.29
N LEU A 118 14.29 9.00 -14.24
CA LEU A 118 13.34 7.95 -14.63
C LEU A 118 12.15 7.87 -13.68
N GLY A 119 12.37 8.00 -12.36
CA GLY A 119 11.27 8.03 -11.40
C GLY A 119 10.32 9.19 -11.65
N ARG A 120 10.84 10.40 -11.93
CA ARG A 120 9.98 11.55 -12.29
C ARG A 120 9.24 11.35 -13.62
N ALA A 121 9.87 10.72 -14.62
CA ALA A 121 9.22 10.40 -15.89
C ALA A 121 8.05 9.41 -15.68
N TRP A 122 8.29 8.33 -14.94
CA TRP A 122 7.25 7.38 -14.53
C TRP A 122 6.14 8.09 -13.76
N GLY A 123 6.50 8.90 -12.76
CA GLY A 123 5.55 9.61 -11.92
C GLY A 123 4.66 10.56 -12.70
N LYS A 124 5.22 11.27 -13.68
CA LYS A 124 4.44 12.13 -14.58
C LYS A 124 3.46 11.32 -15.46
N ALA A 125 3.87 10.15 -15.94
CA ALA A 125 2.99 9.27 -16.72
C ALA A 125 1.83 8.74 -15.87
N VAL A 126 2.13 8.27 -14.65
CA VAL A 126 1.14 7.77 -13.69
C VAL A 126 0.21 8.87 -13.18
N ALA A 127 0.75 10.07 -12.92
CA ALA A 127 -0.05 11.22 -12.49
C ALA A 127 -1.18 11.53 -13.46
N ARG A 128 -0.94 11.45 -14.77
CA ARG A 128 -1.97 11.67 -15.79
C ARG A 128 -3.07 10.61 -15.76
N GLN A 129 -2.72 9.35 -15.52
CA GLN A 129 -3.68 8.25 -15.45
C GLN A 129 -4.55 8.33 -14.20
N LEU A 130 -3.92 8.63 -13.05
CA LEU A 130 -4.57 8.66 -11.74
C LEU A 130 -5.10 10.05 -11.33
N LYS A 131 -4.95 11.06 -12.19
CA LYS A 131 -5.30 12.46 -11.93
C LYS A 131 -4.65 13.03 -10.65
N LEU A 132 -3.38 12.69 -10.44
CA LEU A 132 -2.54 13.18 -9.34
C LEU A 132 -1.75 14.43 -9.77
N PRO A 133 -1.16 15.19 -8.82
CA PRO A 133 -0.19 16.24 -9.16
C PRO A 133 0.93 15.70 -10.06
N GLU A 134 1.38 16.46 -11.06
CA GLU A 134 2.45 15.97 -11.97
C GLU A 134 3.80 15.79 -11.27
N ASP A 135 4.08 16.60 -10.24
CA ASP A 135 5.30 16.51 -9.47
C ASP A 135 5.15 15.48 -8.34
N VAL A 136 5.90 14.37 -8.44
CA VAL A 136 5.94 13.30 -7.44
C VAL A 136 6.34 13.78 -6.04
N LEU A 137 7.07 14.90 -5.93
CA LEU A 137 7.44 15.48 -4.65
C LEU A 137 6.24 16.07 -3.90
N GLN A 138 5.14 16.35 -4.60
CA GLN A 138 3.90 16.85 -4.03
C GLN A 138 2.93 15.73 -3.64
N TRP A 139 3.23 14.48 -3.98
CA TRP A 139 2.35 13.37 -3.64
C TRP A 139 2.37 13.15 -2.13
N ASN A 140 1.20 13.08 -1.52
CA ASN A 140 1.07 12.58 -0.15
C ASN A 140 1.22 11.05 -0.10
N GLU A 141 1.19 10.47 1.10
CA GLU A 141 1.36 9.02 1.26
C GLU A 141 0.29 8.19 0.55
N GLU A 142 -0.96 8.62 0.59
CA GLU A 142 -2.06 7.94 -0.08
C GLU A 142 -1.88 7.94 -1.59
N GLN A 143 -1.52 9.08 -2.17
CA GLN A 143 -1.28 9.22 -3.60
C GLN A 143 -0.09 8.35 -4.03
N ARG A 144 0.97 8.28 -3.20
CA ARG A 144 2.09 7.36 -3.44
C ARG A 144 1.66 5.90 -3.37
N LEU A 145 0.89 5.52 -2.34
CA LEU A 145 0.39 4.16 -2.17
C LEU A 145 -0.45 3.74 -3.37
N VAL A 146 -1.41 4.56 -3.80
CA VAL A 146 -2.26 4.28 -4.97
C VAL A 146 -1.40 4.17 -6.23
N ALA A 147 -0.47 5.11 -6.45
CA ALA A 147 0.40 5.04 -7.62
C ALA A 147 1.24 3.76 -7.67
N LEU A 148 1.81 3.36 -6.54
CA LEU A 148 2.56 2.09 -6.42
C LEU A 148 1.65 0.87 -6.60
N CYS A 149 0.44 0.90 -6.03
CA CYS A 149 -0.51 -0.21 -6.13
C CYS A 149 -1.06 -0.45 -7.54
N HIS A 150 -1.17 0.62 -8.33
CA HIS A 150 -1.67 0.56 -9.71
C HIS A 150 -0.58 0.39 -10.77
N TYR A 151 0.63 0.93 -10.56
CA TYR A 151 1.68 1.04 -11.59
C TYR A 151 3.10 0.71 -11.09
N GLY A 152 3.22 -0.02 -9.98
CA GLY A 152 4.49 -0.34 -9.34
C GLY A 152 5.28 -1.51 -9.96
N GLU A 153 4.88 -2.06 -11.11
CA GLU A 153 5.38 -3.34 -11.62
C GLU A 153 6.84 -3.35 -12.07
N ASP A 154 7.39 -2.15 -12.33
CA ASP A 154 8.75 -1.94 -12.82
C ASP A 154 9.59 -1.13 -11.80
N MET A 155 9.15 -1.09 -10.54
CA MET A 155 9.92 -0.47 -9.46
C MET A 155 11.14 -1.31 -9.10
N SER A 156 12.16 -0.66 -8.56
CA SER A 156 13.34 -1.35 -8.04
C SER A 156 12.99 -2.20 -6.83
N GLY A 157 13.54 -3.41 -6.77
CA GLY A 157 13.31 -4.35 -5.67
C GLY A 157 12.56 -5.58 -6.14
N ASP A 158 11.98 -6.30 -5.20
CA ASP A 158 11.21 -7.53 -5.42
C ASP A 158 9.73 -7.37 -5.02
N LEU A 159 9.31 -6.16 -4.66
CA LEU A 159 7.95 -5.90 -4.19
C LEU A 159 7.02 -5.49 -5.35
N LEU A 160 5.82 -6.06 -5.34
CA LEU A 160 4.70 -5.66 -6.19
C LEU A 160 3.54 -5.25 -5.26
N PRO A 161 3.42 -3.95 -4.94
CA PRO A 161 2.32 -3.45 -4.14
C PRO A 161 1.02 -3.50 -4.95
N GLY A 162 -0.08 -3.98 -4.37
CA GLY A 162 -1.39 -3.95 -5.00
C GLY A 162 -1.65 -5.03 -6.06
N ALA A 163 -2.93 -5.36 -6.21
CA ALA A 163 -3.38 -6.38 -7.16
C ALA A 163 -3.20 -5.92 -8.63
N GLU A 164 -3.35 -4.62 -8.91
CA GLU A 164 -3.16 -4.09 -10.27
C GLU A 164 -1.70 -4.13 -10.71
N SER A 165 -0.76 -3.68 -9.87
CA SER A 165 0.68 -3.83 -10.15
C SER A 165 1.06 -5.29 -10.37
N TYR A 166 0.54 -6.21 -9.56
CA TYR A 166 0.75 -7.64 -9.74
C TYR A 166 0.21 -8.13 -11.09
N GLN A 167 -1.00 -7.71 -11.47
CA GLN A 167 -1.59 -8.11 -12.75
C GLN A 167 -0.83 -7.54 -13.95
N ARG A 168 -0.33 -6.30 -13.86
CA ARG A 168 0.55 -5.71 -14.88
C ARG A 168 1.85 -6.49 -15.02
N TRP A 169 2.47 -6.84 -13.91
CA TRP A 169 3.67 -7.68 -13.90
C TRP A 169 3.41 -9.05 -14.56
N LEU A 170 2.30 -9.71 -14.20
CA LEU A 170 1.94 -11.04 -14.73
C LEU A 170 1.63 -11.03 -16.23
N THR A 171 1.03 -9.96 -16.72
CA THR A 171 0.62 -9.81 -18.14
C THR A 171 1.68 -9.16 -19.01
N ARG A 172 2.81 -8.72 -18.43
CA ARG A 172 3.93 -8.11 -19.15
C ARG A 172 4.49 -9.12 -20.16
N ALA A 173 4.67 -8.67 -21.40
CA ALA A 173 5.34 -9.48 -22.41
C ALA A 173 6.77 -9.78 -21.98
N ALA A 174 7.23 -11.02 -22.22
CA ALA A 174 8.62 -11.39 -21.98
C ALA A 174 9.54 -10.45 -22.77
N GLU A 175 10.53 -9.88 -22.09
CA GLU A 175 11.51 -9.03 -22.76
C GLU A 175 12.33 -9.84 -23.75
N ILE A 176 12.50 -9.29 -24.95
CA ILE A 176 13.29 -9.93 -26.00
C ILE A 176 14.76 -9.53 -25.77
N PRO A 177 15.67 -10.49 -25.54
CA PRO A 177 17.08 -10.18 -25.36
C PRO A 177 17.66 -9.45 -26.57
N VAL A 178 18.35 -8.33 -26.33
CA VAL A 178 18.97 -7.55 -27.40
C VAL A 178 20.36 -8.12 -27.73
N PRO A 179 20.61 -8.60 -28.97
CA PRO A 179 21.92 -9.09 -29.36
C PRO A 179 22.99 -8.02 -29.23
N MET A 180 24.24 -8.41 -28.97
CA MET A 180 25.32 -7.47 -28.69
C MET A 180 25.50 -6.41 -29.81
N ALA A 181 25.39 -6.82 -31.07
CA ALA A 181 25.48 -5.93 -32.23
C ALA A 181 24.35 -4.88 -32.30
N GLY A 182 23.20 -5.15 -31.70
CA GLY A 182 22.03 -4.26 -31.69
C GLY A 182 21.98 -3.30 -30.49
N LYS A 183 22.79 -3.52 -29.45
CA LYS A 183 22.68 -2.79 -28.18
C LYS A 183 22.85 -1.28 -28.34
N ALA A 184 23.82 -0.82 -29.12
CA ALA A 184 24.06 0.63 -29.29
C ALA A 184 22.84 1.34 -29.90
N LYS A 185 22.24 0.76 -30.95
CA LYS A 185 21.04 1.30 -31.60
C LYS A 185 19.82 1.24 -30.67
N TYR A 186 19.65 0.13 -29.96
CA TYR A 186 18.53 -0.05 -29.05
C TYR A 186 18.61 0.92 -27.87
N TYR A 187 19.80 1.07 -27.27
CA TYR A 187 20.05 2.04 -26.21
C TYR A 187 19.74 3.47 -26.66
N ALA A 188 20.25 3.89 -27.83
CA ALA A 188 19.95 5.23 -28.37
C ALA A 188 18.43 5.45 -28.55
N THR A 189 17.70 4.42 -28.96
CA THR A 189 16.23 4.46 -29.09
C THR A 189 15.56 4.64 -27.73
N LEU A 190 15.98 3.89 -26.71
CA LEU A 190 15.45 4.02 -25.34
C LEU A 190 15.79 5.39 -24.73
N SER A 191 17.00 5.90 -24.93
CA SER A 191 17.40 7.23 -24.47
C SER A 191 16.54 8.33 -25.10
N ALA A 192 16.27 8.25 -26.42
CA ALA A 192 15.41 9.21 -27.10
C ALA A 192 13.96 9.17 -26.57
N ARG A 193 13.42 7.98 -26.28
CA ARG A 193 12.09 7.81 -25.67
C ARG A 193 12.03 8.42 -24.26
N ALA A 194 13.02 8.10 -23.43
CA ALA A 194 13.10 8.64 -22.08
C ALA A 194 13.17 10.18 -22.07
N LEU A 195 13.91 10.79 -23.00
CA LEU A 195 13.96 12.25 -23.17
C LEU A 195 12.62 12.85 -23.65
N ALA A 196 11.83 12.09 -24.43
CA ALA A 196 10.49 12.48 -24.85
C ALA A 196 9.42 12.28 -23.75
N GLY A 197 9.77 11.65 -22.62
CA GLY A 197 8.85 11.33 -21.53
C GLY A 197 7.93 10.14 -21.84
N ASN A 198 8.40 9.21 -22.68
CA ASN A 198 7.71 7.98 -23.11
C ASN A 198 8.51 6.73 -22.75
#